data_AF-A0A3D2IBI9-F1
#
_entry.id   AF-A0A3D2IBI9-F1
#
_cell.length_a   1.000
_cell.length_b   1.000
_cell.length_c   1.000
_cell.angle_alpha   90.00
_cell.angle_beta   90.00
_cell.angle_gamma   90.00
#
_symmetry.space_group_name_H-M   'P 1'
#
loop_
_entity.id
_entity.type
_entity.pdbx_description
1 polymer ?
#
loop_
_entity_poly.entity_id
_entity_poly.type
_entity_poly.pdbx_seq_one_letter_code
_entity_poly.pdbx_strand_id
1 'polypeptide(L)' 'MSQIITLTTDFGLQDQYVSSMKAVILGLAPDVRLIDISHDIPAQDIMAGA' A
#
# COMPACT_ATOMS: atom_id res chain seq x y z
N MET A 1 12.82 -1.61 -17.26
CA MET A 1 12.47 -0.57 -16.27
C MET A 1 11.64 -1.25 -15.20
N SER A 2 11.85 -0.95 -13.92
CA SER A 2 11.03 -1.51 -12.83
C SER A 2 9.66 -0.83 -12.86
N GLN A 3 8.58 -1.62 -12.83
CA GLN A 3 7.21 -1.11 -12.76
C GLN A 3 6.96 -0.53 -11.37
N ILE A 4 6.25 0.60 -11.30
CA ILE A 4 5.92 1.28 -10.04
C ILE A 4 4.50 0.92 -9.63
N ILE A 5 4.31 0.56 -8.36
CA ILE A 5 3.00 0.40 -7.73
C ILE A 5 2.91 1.40 -6.59
N THR A 6 1.93 2.30 -6.65
CA THR A 6 1.63 3.23 -5.56
C THR A 6 0.56 2.65 -4.63
N LEU A 7 0.66 2.89 -3.34
CA LEU A 7 -0.27 2.37 -2.33
C LEU A 7 -0.94 3.50 -1.56
N THR A 8 -2.27 3.55 -1.61
CA THR A 8 -3.12 4.41 -0.79
C THR A 8 -4.13 3.52 -0.06
N THR A 9 -4.11 3.48 1.26
CA THR A 9 -5.02 2.63 2.06
C THR A 9 -5.46 3.32 3.35
N ASP A 10 -6.52 2.81 3.98
CA ASP A 10 -7.03 3.18 5.31
C ASP A 10 -6.63 2.17 6.40
N PHE A 11 -5.55 1.42 6.17
CA PHE A 11 -5.14 0.30 7.04
C PHE A 11 -4.47 0.74 8.34
N GLY A 12 -3.99 1.98 8.40
CA GLY A 12 -3.10 2.43 9.46
C GLY A 12 -1.71 1.78 9.37
N LEU A 13 -0.87 2.11 10.36
CA LEU A 13 0.51 1.63 10.49
C LEU A 13 0.77 0.90 11.82
N GLN A 14 -0.26 0.69 12.64
CA GLN A 14 -0.11 0.13 13.98
C GLN A 14 0.07 -1.40 13.97
N ASP A 15 -0.34 -2.03 12.87
CA ASP A 15 -0.49 -3.47 12.71
C ASP A 15 -0.02 -3.96 11.33
N GLN A 16 -0.06 -5.27 11.12
CA GLN A 16 0.66 -5.98 10.04
C GLN A 16 0.05 -5.86 8.63
N TYR A 17 -1.05 -5.13 8.43
CA TYR A 17 -1.76 -5.17 7.15
C TYR A 17 -0.91 -4.64 5.99
N VAL A 18 -0.24 -3.50 6.18
CA VAL A 18 0.63 -2.90 5.16
C VAL A 18 1.80 -3.83 4.82
N SER A 19 2.46 -4.41 5.83
CA SER A 19 3.59 -5.31 5.60
C SER A 19 3.17 -6.62 4.92
N SER A 20 2.03 -7.18 5.31
CA SER A 20 1.47 -8.41 4.71
C SER A 20 1.12 -8.19 3.24
N MET A 21 0.46 -7.08 2.91
CA MET A 21 0.15 -6.71 1.53
C MET A 21 1.43 -6.56 0.69
N LYS A 22 2.43 -5.81 1.20
CA LYS A 22 3.70 -5.60 0.50
C LYS A 22 4.47 -6.90 0.27
N ALA A 23 4.49 -7.80 1.26
CA ALA A 23 5.14 -9.10 1.16
C ALA A 23 4.53 -9.96 0.05
N VAL A 24 3.19 -9.99 -0.07
CA VAL A 24 2.50 -10.70 -1.15
C VAL A 24 2.83 -10.09 -2.51
N ILE A 25 2.80 -8.75 -2.63
CA ILE A 25 3.14 -8.08 -3.90
C ILE A 25 4.57 -8.41 -4.33
N LEU A 26 5.55 -8.26 -3.43
CA LEU A 26 6.96 -8.54 -3.74
C LEU A 26 7.24 -10.03 -3.97
N GLY A 27 6.45 -10.93 -3.36
CA GLY A 27 6.53 -12.36 -3.66
C GLY A 27 6.06 -12.71 -5.07
N LEU A 28 5.07 -12.00 -5.59
CA LEU A 28 4.52 -12.21 -6.94
C LEU A 28 5.30 -11.46 -8.02
N ALA A 29 5.79 -10.26 -7.71
CA ALA A 29 6.50 -9.39 -8.64
C ALA A 29 7.72 -8.75 -7.95
N PRO A 30 8.84 -9.49 -7.82
CA PRO A 30 10.00 -9.04 -7.03
C PRO A 30 10.67 -7.75 -7.53
N ASP A 31 10.53 -7.46 -8.83
CA ASP A 31 11.19 -6.33 -9.48
C ASP A 31 10.37 -5.02 -9.43
N VAL A 32 9.19 -5.01 -8.82
CA VAL A 32 8.37 -3.78 -8.71
C VAL A 32 8.90 -2.84 -7.64
N ARG A 33 8.73 -1.54 -7.86
CA ARG A 33 9.00 -0.52 -6.86
C ARG A 33 7.70 -0.11 -6.19
N LEU A 34 7.59 -0.35 -4.88
CA LEU A 34 6.47 0.10 -4.08
C LEU A 34 6.69 1.53 -3.58
N ILE A 35 5.69 2.39 -3.76
CA ILE A 35 5.69 3.77 -3.27
C ILE A 35 4.43 3.97 -2.44
N ASP A 36 4.59 4.21 -1.15
CA ASP A 36 3.45 4.54 -0.29
C ASP A 36 3.06 6.01 -0.51
N ILE A 37 1.79 6.24 -0.84
CA ILE A 37 1.20 7.57 -0.85
C ILE A 37 0.70 7.88 0.56
N SER A 38 -0.18 7.04 1.09
CA SER A 38 -0.66 7.12 2.48
C SER A 38 -1.25 5.78 2.92
N HIS A 39 -1.07 5.45 4.18
CA HIS A 39 -1.81 4.37 4.85
C HIS A 39 -2.70 4.91 5.98
N ASP A 40 -2.81 6.24 6.09
CA ASP A 40 -3.50 6.95 7.17
C ASP A 40 -4.79 7.60 6.67
N ILE A 41 -5.39 7.06 5.60
CA ILE A 41 -6.72 7.49 5.16
C ILE A 41 -7.71 7.14 6.29
N PRO A 42 -8.60 8.07 6.69
CA PRO A 42 -9.64 7.74 7.66
C PRO A 42 -10.45 6.54 7.18
N ALA A 43 -10.74 5.62 8.10
CA ALA A 43 -11.43 4.37 7.77
C ALA A 43 -12.70 4.64 6.95
N GLN A 44 -12.77 4.04 5.75
CA GLN A 44 -13.89 4.12 4.81
C GLN A 44 -14.19 5.52 4.23
N ASP A 45 -13.32 6.52 4.43
CA ASP A 45 -13.49 7.85 3.81
C ASP A 45 -12.97 7.86 2.37
N ILE A 46 -13.89 7.54 1.45
CA ILE A 46 -13.60 7.49 0.02
C ILE A 46 -13.22 8.86 -0.56
N MET A 47 -13.64 9.97 0.05
CA MET A 47 -13.33 11.32 -0.46
C MET A 47 -11.91 11.72 -0.09
N ALA A 48 -11.44 11.32 1.10
CA ALA A 48 -10.05 11.50 1.50
C ALA A 48 -9.07 10.65 0.68
N GLY A 49 -9.51 9.50 0.15
CA GLY A 49 -8.70 8.57 -0.64
C GLY A 49 -8.75 8.75 -2.17
N ALA A 50 -9.56 9.68 -2.69
CA ALA A 50 -9.80 9.88 -4.12
C ALA A 50 -8.71 10.70 -4.85
#